data_AF-A0A6J3I9J0-F1
#
_entry.id   AF-A0A6J3I9J0-F1
#
_cell.length_a   1.000
_cell.length_b   1.000
_cell.length_c   1.000
_cell.angle_alpha   90.00
_cell.angle_beta   90.00
_cell.angle_gamma   90.00
#
_symmetry.space_group_name_H-M   'P 1'
#
loop_
_entity.id
_entity.type
_entity.pdbx_description
1 polymer ?
#
loop_
_entity_poly.entity_id
_entity_poly.type
_entity_poly.pdbx_seq_one_letter_code
_entity_poly.pdbx_strand_id
1 'polypeptide(L)'
;MVSVVPLEESRNLYIFADELHLGMGCPANRIHTYVYEFIYLVHDCGIRTRVISEETLLFQTELYFIPRNIHRDPEEISLECSASRKSVWLTPVSTENDLKLDPSPFIADFQATPEELGLLSSTKWLSAKGEMET
;
A
#
# COMPACT_ATOMS: atom_id res chain seq x y z
N MET A 1 0.04 8.24 1.49
CA MET A 1 -0.05 8.67 0.08
C MET A 1 0.66 10.00 -0.04
N VAL A 2 1.57 10.11 -0.99
CA VAL A 2 2.26 11.37 -1.33
C VAL A 2 1.83 11.76 -2.73
N SER A 3 1.38 13.00 -2.90
CA SER A 3 0.96 13.56 -4.19
C SER A 3 1.87 14.73 -4.53
N VAL A 4 2.48 14.69 -5.72
CA VAL A 4 3.42 15.70 -6.18
C VAL A 4 2.88 16.34 -7.45
N VAL A 5 2.82 17.66 -7.48
CA VAL A 5 2.52 18.42 -8.70
C VAL A 5 3.83 18.55 -9.50
N PRO A 6 3.88 18.13 -10.77
CA PRO A 6 5.11 18.09 -11.56
C PRO A 6 5.49 19.45 -12.14
N LEU A 7 5.44 20.50 -11.32
CA LEU A 7 5.75 21.87 -11.73
C LEU A 7 6.66 22.52 -10.69
N GLU A 8 7.82 22.98 -11.14
CA GLU A 8 8.69 23.83 -10.34
C GLU A 8 8.30 25.30 -10.56
N GLU A 9 7.55 25.88 -9.63
CA GLU A 9 6.96 27.23 -9.75
C GLU A 9 7.99 28.33 -10.00
N SER A 10 9.20 28.19 -9.47
CA SER A 10 10.26 29.20 -9.59
C SER A 10 10.75 29.37 -11.04
N ARG A 11 10.62 28.35 -11.90
CA ARG A 11 11.27 28.30 -13.22
C ARG A 11 10.36 27.80 -14.35
N ASN A 12 9.08 27.53 -14.09
CA ASN A 12 8.11 26.99 -15.05
C ASN A 12 8.59 25.71 -15.75
N LEU A 13 9.24 24.83 -15.00
CA LEU A 13 9.78 23.58 -15.53
C LEU A 13 8.91 22.41 -15.11
N TYR A 14 8.64 21.55 -16.10
CA TYR A 14 7.90 20.32 -15.92
C TYR A 14 8.84 19.21 -15.46
N ILE A 15 8.50 18.57 -14.34
CA ILE A 15 9.28 17.47 -13.77
C ILE A 15 8.77 16.15 -14.33
N PHE A 16 9.64 15.32 -14.88
CA PHE A 16 9.24 14.00 -15.36
C PHE A 16 9.11 13.01 -14.19
N ALA A 17 8.20 12.04 -14.32
CA ALA A 17 7.91 11.08 -13.26
C ALA A 17 9.11 10.21 -12.87
N ASP A 18 10.02 9.93 -13.79
CA ASP A 18 11.26 9.17 -13.55
C ASP A 18 12.38 9.99 -12.92
N GLU A 19 12.25 11.32 -12.91
CA GLU A 19 13.15 12.20 -12.16
C GLU A 19 12.80 12.21 -10.66
N LEU A 20 11.69 11.60 -10.27
CA LEU A 20 11.22 11.55 -8.88
C LEU A 20 11.18 10.10 -8.38
N HIS A 21 11.70 9.90 -7.17
CA HIS A 21 11.51 8.64 -6.46
C HIS A 21 11.39 8.83 -4.96
N LEU A 22 10.63 7.95 -4.32
CA LEU A 22 10.42 7.93 -2.88
C LEU A 22 11.43 7.00 -2.21
N GLY A 23 12.07 7.50 -1.14
CA GLY A 23 12.96 6.76 -0.27
C GLY A 23 14.01 5.96 -1.05
N MET A 24 13.93 4.63 -0.98
CA MET A 24 14.92 3.71 -1.58
C MET A 24 14.84 3.55 -3.10
N GLY A 25 14.39 4.56 -3.85
CA GLY A 25 14.29 4.49 -5.33
C GLY A 25 12.92 4.10 -5.87
N CYS A 26 11.86 4.21 -5.08
CA CYS A 26 10.53 3.79 -5.51
C CYS A 26 9.87 4.81 -6.47
N PRO A 27 9.44 4.40 -7.68
CA PRO A 27 8.83 5.31 -8.66
C PRO A 27 7.40 5.69 -8.30
N ALA A 28 6.81 6.66 -9.00
CA ALA A 28 5.39 6.96 -8.87
C ALA A 28 4.51 5.79 -9.35
N ASN A 29 3.52 5.39 -8.55
CA ASN A 29 2.62 4.29 -8.90
C ASN A 29 1.49 4.74 -9.84
N ARG A 30 1.06 6.00 -9.72
CA ARG A 30 0.02 6.59 -10.58
C ARG A 30 0.51 7.92 -11.11
N ILE A 31 0.51 8.03 -12.43
CA ILE A 31 0.98 9.20 -13.17
C ILE A 31 -0.22 9.80 -13.87
N HIS A 32 -0.62 11.00 -13.44
CA HIS A 32 -1.62 11.82 -14.10
C HIS A 32 -0.95 13.06 -14.70
N THR A 33 -1.64 13.76 -15.61
CA THR A 33 -1.09 14.92 -16.34
C THR A 33 -0.53 16.01 -15.40
N TYR A 34 -1.15 16.22 -14.24
CA TYR A 34 -0.82 17.29 -13.30
C TYR A 34 -0.49 16.81 -11.89
N VAL A 35 -0.45 15.50 -11.66
CA VAL A 35 -0.15 14.94 -10.34
C VAL A 35 0.43 13.55 -10.46
N TYR A 36 1.52 13.31 -9.72
CA TYR A 36 2.10 12.00 -9.53
C TYR A 36 1.78 11.53 -8.11
N GLU A 37 1.31 10.29 -7.98
CA GLU A 37 0.98 9.70 -6.69
C GLU A 37 1.92 8.53 -6.37
N PHE A 38 2.50 8.60 -5.19
CA PHE A 38 3.27 7.53 -4.57
C PHE A 38 2.38 6.87 -3.50
N ILE A 39 1.97 5.64 -3.79
CA ILE A 39 1.06 4.87 -2.96
C ILE A 39 1.78 3.59 -2.57
N TYR A 40 2.46 3.66 -1.42
CA TYR A 40 3.22 2.56 -0.83
C TYR A 40 2.73 2.27 0.58
N LEU A 41 2.94 1.04 1.04
CA LEU A 41 2.71 0.67 2.44
C LEU A 41 3.74 1.38 3.31
N VAL A 42 3.37 1.69 4.55
CA VAL A 42 4.23 2.44 5.50
C VAL A 42 5.50 1.70 5.94
N HIS A 43 5.64 0.42 5.57
CA HIS A 43 6.82 -0.41 5.80
C HIS A 43 7.65 -0.64 4.53
N ASP A 44 7.19 -0.14 3.38
CA ASP A 44 7.86 -0.27 2.09
C ASP A 44 8.68 0.98 1.75
N CYS A 45 9.49 0.88 0.71
CA CYS A 45 10.21 2.01 0.10
C CYS A 45 11.12 2.83 1.03
N GLY A 46 11.47 2.27 2.20
CA GLY A 46 12.31 2.94 3.18
C GLY A 46 11.55 3.91 4.09
N ILE A 47 10.22 3.87 4.09
CA ILE A 47 9.40 4.65 5.01
C ILE A 47 9.65 4.16 6.44
N ARG A 48 10.10 5.08 7.30
CA ARG A 48 10.44 4.81 8.70
C ARG A 48 9.25 5.14 9.57
N THR A 49 8.83 4.20 10.40
CA THR A 49 7.80 4.42 11.41
C THR A 49 8.45 4.56 12.79
N ARG A 50 8.08 5.60 13.53
CA ARG A 50 8.51 5.85 14.91
C ARG A 50 7.31 6.09 15.80
N VAL A 51 7.35 5.56 17.02
CA VAL A 51 6.34 5.84 18.04
C VAL A 51 6.78 7.10 18.80
N ILE A 52 6.00 8.19 18.71
CA ILE A 52 6.34 9.46 19.40
C ILE A 52 5.54 9.67 20.68
N SER A 53 4.40 8.98 20.84
CA SER A 53 3.60 8.94 22.06
C SER A 53 2.83 7.62 22.14
N GLU A 54 2.14 7.36 23.26
CA GLU A 54 1.30 6.16 23.41
C GLU A 54 0.26 6.01 22.31
N GLU A 55 -0.21 7.12 21.73
CA GLU A 55 -1.29 7.14 20.75
C GLU A 55 -0.87 7.61 19.36
N THR A 56 0.37 8.07 19.16
CA THR A 56 0.80 8.71 17.91
C THR A 56 2.01 8.02 17.30
N LEU A 57 1.89 7.69 16.00
CA LEU A 57 2.97 7.26 15.14
C LEU A 57 3.41 8.42 14.25
N LEU A 58 4.71 8.49 14.01
CA LEU A 58 5.35 9.35 13.04
C LEU A 58 5.92 8.48 11.92
N PHE A 59 5.53 8.79 10.69
CA PHE A 59 6.08 8.23 9.47
C PHE A 59 7.01 9.26 8.85
N GLN A 60 8.23 8.84 8.51
CA GLN A 60 9.24 9.69 7.90
C GLN A 60 9.79 9.00 6.66
N THR A 61 9.96 9.76 5.59
CA THR A 61 10.58 9.29 4.35
C THR A 61 11.13 10.49 3.60
N GLU A 62 11.92 10.23 2.58
CA GLU A 62 12.50 11.26 1.73
C GLU A 62 11.91 11.13 0.32
N LEU A 63 11.74 12.25 -0.38
CA LEU A 63 11.46 12.30 -1.81
C LEU A 63 12.68 12.88 -2.51
N TYR A 64 13.18 12.16 -3.51
CA TYR A 64 14.37 12.52 -4.25
C TYR A 64 14.00 13.01 -5.64
N PHE A 65 14.53 14.17 -5.99
CA PHE A 65 14.51 14.70 -7.35
C PHE A 65 15.91 14.55 -7.96
N ILE A 66 16.03 13.69 -8.97
CA ILE A 66 17.24 13.51 -9.77
C ILE A 66 16.96 14.02 -11.18
N PRO A 67 17.42 15.23 -11.52
CA PRO A 67 17.21 15.80 -12.84
C PRO A 67 17.97 15.01 -13.90
N ARG A 68 17.34 14.81 -15.08
CA ARG A 68 18.03 14.24 -16.25
C ARG A 68 19.12 15.16 -16.79
N ASN A 69 18.99 16.46 -16.52
CA ASN A 69 19.94 17.48 -16.98
C ASN A 69 21.08 17.64 -15.98
N ILE A 70 22.31 17.39 -16.44
CA ILE A 70 23.56 17.47 -15.66
C ILE A 70 23.80 18.87 -15.07
N HIS A 71 23.10 19.89 -15.55
CA HIS A 71 23.20 21.26 -15.04
C HIS A 71 22.42 21.53 -13.74
N ARG A 72 21.82 20.49 -13.14
CA ARG A 72 21.11 20.61 -11.86
C ARG A 72 21.62 19.59 -10.87
N ASP A 73 21.75 20.03 -9.64
CA ASP A 73 22.07 19.15 -8.53
C ASP A 73 20.82 18.37 -8.10
N PRO A 74 20.96 17.09 -7.72
CA PRO A 74 19.90 16.33 -7.08
C PRO A 74 19.41 17.02 -5.80
N GLU A 75 18.11 16.94 -5.55
CA GLU A 75 17.48 17.49 -4.36
C GLU A 75 16.80 16.39 -3.54
N GLU A 76 16.88 16.51 -2.21
CA GLU A 76 16.20 15.64 -1.26
C GLU A 76 15.19 16.47 -0.46
N ILE A 77 13.95 16.00 -0.42
CA ILE A 77 12.84 16.63 0.28
C ILE A 77 12.37 15.69 1.39
N SER A 78 12.58 16.08 2.65
CA SER A 78 12.10 15.28 3.79
C SER A 78 10.58 15.39 3.94
N LEU A 79 9.92 14.25 4.07
CA LEU A 79 8.48 14.12 4.25
C LEU A 79 8.17 13.49 5.61
N GLU A 80 7.20 14.08 6.31
CA GLU A 80 6.74 13.59 7.60
C GLU A 80 5.21 13.53 7.63
N CYS A 81 4.68 12.48 8.24
CA CYS A 81 3.26 12.29 8.46
C CYS A 81 3.04 11.72 9.87
N SER A 82 2.02 12.17 10.58
CA SER A 82 1.64 11.57 11.86
C SER A 82 0.24 10.98 11.78
N ALA A 83 0.02 9.88 12.50
CA ALA A 83 -1.29 9.27 12.60
C ALA A 83 -1.51 8.68 14.00
N SER A 84 -2.78 8.56 14.38
CA SER A 84 -3.14 7.86 15.61
C SER A 84 -2.93 6.35 15.46
N ARG A 85 -2.36 5.70 16.48
CA ARG A 85 -2.26 4.24 16.60
C ARG A 85 -3.62 3.56 16.61
N LYS A 86 -4.68 4.27 16.98
CA LYS A 86 -6.06 3.77 16.98
C LYS A 86 -6.75 3.93 15.62
N SER A 87 -6.04 4.45 14.60
CA SER A 87 -6.59 4.60 13.25
C SER A 87 -6.97 3.24 12.67
N VAL A 88 -8.18 3.16 12.10
CA VAL A 88 -8.71 1.96 11.42
C VAL A 88 -7.76 1.49 10.30
N TRP A 89 -7.02 2.42 9.70
CA TRP A 89 -6.06 2.16 8.64
C TRP A 89 -4.76 1.49 9.13
N LEU A 90 -4.52 1.48 10.44
CA LEU A 90 -3.30 0.97 11.07
C LEU A 90 -3.56 -0.17 12.06
N THR A 91 -4.80 -0.33 12.52
CA THR A 91 -5.19 -1.50 13.30
C THR A 91 -5.21 -2.73 12.39
N PRO A 92 -4.40 -3.77 12.65
CA PRO A 92 -4.51 -5.01 11.93
C PRO A 92 -5.92 -5.56 12.14
N VAL A 93 -6.57 -6.00 11.06
CA VAL A 93 -7.77 -6.84 11.18
C VAL A 93 -7.33 -8.06 11.97
N SER A 94 -7.85 -8.22 13.18
CA SER A 94 -7.64 -9.42 13.97
C SER A 94 -8.04 -10.61 13.10
N THR A 95 -7.04 -11.39 12.66
CA THR A 95 -7.28 -12.67 12.01
C THR A 95 -8.15 -13.48 12.97
N GLU A 96 -9.28 -13.95 12.47
CA GLU A 96 -10.44 -14.60 13.08
C GLU A 96 -10.18 -15.71 14.12
N ASN A 97 -8.93 -16.03 14.46
CA ASN A 97 -8.59 -17.15 15.33
C ASN A 97 -8.88 -16.96 16.82
N ASP A 98 -9.35 -15.80 17.27
CA ASP A 98 -9.73 -15.56 18.68
C ASP A 98 -11.20 -15.15 18.89
N LEU A 99 -12.01 -15.09 17.82
CA LEU A 99 -13.46 -14.91 17.98
C LEU A 99 -14.14 -16.27 18.05
N LYS A 100 -13.90 -16.99 19.15
CA LYS A 100 -14.79 -18.06 19.59
C LYS A 100 -16.10 -17.40 20.05
N LEU A 101 -16.90 -16.93 19.09
CA LEU A 101 -18.26 -16.48 19.36
C LEU A 101 -19.02 -17.69 19.84
N ASP A 102 -19.42 -17.71 21.11
CA ASP A 102 -20.36 -18.69 21.60
C ASP A 102 -21.58 -18.65 20.68
N PRO A 103 -21.98 -19.78 20.07
CA PRO A 103 -23.09 -19.78 19.12
C PRO A 103 -24.33 -19.25 19.82
N SER A 104 -24.85 -18.14 19.30
CA SER A 104 -26.07 -17.51 19.81
C SER A 104 -27.20 -18.56 19.83
N PRO A 105 -28.02 -18.60 20.90
CA PRO A 105 -29.16 -19.51 20.97
C PRO A 105 -30.13 -19.36 19.80
N PHE A 106 -30.11 -18.21 19.11
CA PHE A 106 -30.93 -17.93 17.93
C PHE A 106 -30.48 -18.65 16.65
N ILE A 107 -29.25 -19.16 16.59
CA ILE A 107 -28.70 -19.82 15.38
C ILE A 107 -28.79 -21.36 15.48
N ALA A 108 -29.12 -21.91 16.66
CA ALA A 108 -29.19 -23.35 16.88
C ALA A 108 -30.22 -24.08 16.00
N ASP A 109 -31.22 -23.36 15.49
CA ASP A 109 -32.33 -23.95 14.71
C ASP A 109 -32.15 -23.83 13.19
N PHE A 110 -31.09 -23.19 12.70
CA PHE A 110 -30.88 -22.99 11.27
C PHE A 110 -29.91 -24.03 10.69
N GLN A 111 -30.40 -25.25 10.45
CA GLN A 111 -29.69 -26.23 9.63
C GLN A 111 -29.85 -25.90 8.14
N ALA A 112 -29.11 -24.90 7.66
CA ALA A 112 -29.01 -24.67 6.22
C ALA A 112 -28.14 -25.77 5.61
N THR A 113 -28.70 -26.50 4.66
CA THR A 113 -27.98 -27.55 3.93
C THR A 113 -26.99 -26.93 2.93
N PRO A 114 -25.85 -27.58 2.62
CA PRO A 114 -24.83 -27.02 1.70
C PRO A 114 -25.38 -26.66 0.32
N GLU A 115 -26.48 -27.30 -0.11
CA GLU A 115 -27.18 -26.99 -1.35
C GLU A 115 -27.90 -25.63 -1.31
N GLU A 116 -28.43 -25.21 -0.16
CA GLU A 116 -29.16 -23.94 0.02
C GLU A 116 -28.21 -22.73 0.11
N LEU A 117 -26.96 -22.96 0.51
CA LEU A 117 -25.92 -21.92 0.59
C LEU A 117 -25.21 -21.66 -0.74
N GLY A 118 -25.58 -22.35 -1.83
CA GLY A 118 -25.03 -22.10 -3.16
C GLY A 118 -23.51 -22.31 -3.30
N LEU A 119 -22.89 -23.05 -2.37
CA LEU A 119 -21.43 -23.26 -2.31
C LEU A 119 -20.91 -24.34 -3.27
N LEU A 120 -21.76 -24.88 -4.15
CA LEU A 120 -21.35 -25.83 -5.17
C LEU A 120 -20.99 -25.09 -6.46
N SER A 121 -19.74 -24.61 -6.53
CA SER A 121 -19.02 -24.56 -7.81
C SER A 121 -17.63 -25.21 -7.69
N SER A 122 -17.64 -26.50 -8.01
CA SER A 122 -16.61 -27.25 -8.74
C SER A 122 -15.16 -27.18 -8.26
N THR A 123 -14.80 -28.13 -7.40
CA THR A 123 -13.47 -28.71 -7.37
C THR A 123 -13.17 -29.43 -8.69
N LYS A 124 -12.25 -28.88 -9.50
CA LYS A 124 -11.39 -29.70 -10.36
C LYS A 124 -9.93 -29.34 -10.11
N TRP A 125 -9.30 -30.17 -9.30
CA TRP A 125 -7.85 -30.32 -9.28
C TRP A 125 -7.42 -30.89 -10.63
N LEU A 126 -6.58 -30.16 -11.35
CA LEU A 126 -5.73 -30.73 -12.40
C LEU A 126 -4.30 -30.31 -12.09
N SER A 127 -3.62 -31.23 -11.40
CA SER A 127 -2.16 -31.32 -11.44
C SER A 127 -1.77 -31.74 -12.85
N ALA A 128 -0.95 -30.93 -13.53
CA ALA A 128 -0.29 -31.34 -14.76
C ALA A 128 1.22 -31.25 -14.55
N LYS A 129 1.85 -32.42 -14.62
CA LYS A 129 3.29 -32.70 -14.56
C LYS A 129 3.62 -33.49 -15.83
N GLY A 130 4.77 -33.22 -16.44
CA GLY A 130 5.36 -33.96 -17.58
C GLY A 130 5.37 -33.12 -18.86
N GLU A 131 6.51 -32.63 -19.34
CA GLU A 131 7.64 -33.32 -20.00
C GLU A 131 7.50 -33.41 -21.54
N MET A 132 8.69 -33.43 -22.14
CA MET A 132 9.12 -33.22 -23.51
C MET A 132 8.73 -34.33 -24.50
N GLU A 133 8.47 -33.95 -25.76
CA GLU A 133 8.88 -34.60 -27.04
C GLU A 133 8.24 -33.78 -28.19
N THR A 134 8.92 -33.42 -29.28
CA THR A 134 9.70 -34.23 -30.22
C THR A 134 10.84 -33.42 -30.85
#